data_AF-A0A915VKD4-F1
#
_entry.id   AF-A0A915VKD4-F1
#
_cell.length_a   1.000
_cell.length_b   1.000
_cell.length_c   1.000
_cell.angle_alpha   90.00
_cell.angle_beta   90.00
_cell.angle_gamma   90.00
#
_symmetry.space_group_name_H-M   'P 1'
#
loop_
_entity.id
_entity.type
_entity.pdbx_description
1 polymer ?
#
loop_
_entity_poly.entity_id
_entity_poly.type
_entity_poly.pdbx_seq_one_letter_code
_entity_poly.pdbx_strand_id
1 'polypeptide(L)'
;MKIKADVEQAIQKVLHYFDLFSFPLTIHEIHAFISVECTMDQIENSLKELLEKKAVFLIQDCYALHDSKELVDRKKQGYQRANKELKKAQKIAKIISYFPFVRMVSISGSLSKGYADEHSDIDFFIITSAQNLWTCRSLLHIFKKFTFLVNMQHSFCMNYFIADQHLEIEEQNYFTAIELNTLIPLVGFHYYNQLLAANTWTKSYLPNAVINPQEVPLANSTGIKWLFEKILQSQRLNHFFMHFTDKKWQKKWAKRGISTENYQLAFKTNLYVSKNHPSNNQKTILEQYANKKNKKHILVLGGTGFIGSHFCQQLSYFDPKQFHIHLLIRDQTKVANYPAHTTVYYGDLKTFNWNKLHHFPDYVFHFARLNSSAGKWGRKLAARNGKKANNRLLKFLKSKKGAVQVIYLSGSLMYGNHLAPITESTGLNPISFAKEYIAAEMPFLEAQKEVNNLKITLVRVPWVLGNGSWFSAFFKQHIAKHRQVPQYGNGQNIMSFITVNDLVACLLNLIHHPYKDTINLSYATPLTQSDFVQLIAQKVNLPIDQIPLEKSFERAIVEAFECNINLSSNYTDFDPILKQQQLEVVLEQELGLILKNI
;
A
#
# COMPACT_ATOMS: atom_id res chain seq x y z
N MET A 1 -9.47 9.69 28.55
CA MET A 1 -9.51 9.93 27.08
C MET A 1 -8.33 9.31 26.34
N LYS A 2 -7.07 9.51 26.77
CA LYS A 2 -5.87 8.97 26.10
C LYS A 2 -5.80 7.44 26.05
N ILE A 3 -5.93 6.77 27.21
CA ILE A 3 -5.95 5.28 27.31
C ILE A 3 -7.03 4.66 26.42
N LYS A 4 -8.22 5.26 26.37
CA LYS A 4 -9.34 4.80 25.52
C LYS A 4 -9.02 4.90 24.03
N ALA A 5 -8.45 6.02 23.58
CA ALA A 5 -8.02 6.18 22.19
C ALA A 5 -6.89 5.20 21.81
N ASP A 6 -6.04 4.85 22.78
CA ASP A 6 -4.97 3.86 22.60
C ASP A 6 -5.54 2.43 22.41
N VAL A 7 -6.59 2.05 23.16
CA VAL A 7 -7.27 0.74 23.02
C VAL A 7 -8.01 0.63 21.67
N GLU A 8 -8.77 1.63 21.24
CA GLU A 8 -9.43 1.62 19.91
C GLU A 8 -8.43 1.41 18.77
N GLN A 9 -7.28 2.08 18.84
CA GLN A 9 -6.24 1.93 17.83
C GLN A 9 -5.59 0.53 17.89
N ALA A 10 -5.39 -0.01 19.09
CA ALA A 10 -4.83 -1.34 19.27
C ALA A 10 -5.79 -2.46 18.82
N ILE A 11 -7.10 -2.31 19.03
CA ILE A 11 -8.13 -3.22 18.49
C ILE A 11 -8.07 -3.26 16.96
N GLN A 12 -8.02 -2.10 16.31
CA GLN A 12 -7.90 -2.06 14.86
C GLN A 12 -6.60 -2.72 14.38
N LYS A 13 -5.47 -2.49 15.08
CA LYS A 13 -4.18 -3.12 14.72
C LYS A 13 -4.23 -4.65 14.79
N VAL A 14 -4.84 -5.23 15.82
CA VAL A 14 -4.98 -6.69 15.93
C VAL A 14 -5.92 -7.24 14.86
N LEU A 15 -7.06 -6.57 14.60
CA LEU A 15 -7.96 -6.96 13.51
C LEU A 15 -7.27 -6.89 12.14
N HIS A 16 -6.45 -5.87 11.87
CA HIS A 16 -5.67 -5.77 10.64
C HIS A 16 -4.65 -6.90 10.48
N TYR A 17 -4.03 -7.35 11.57
CA TYR A 17 -3.13 -8.49 11.55
C TYR A 17 -3.88 -9.78 11.17
N PHE A 18 -5.00 -10.06 11.83
CA PHE A 18 -5.76 -11.29 11.58
C PHE A 18 -6.54 -11.29 10.25
N ASP A 19 -6.82 -10.11 9.70
CA ASP A 19 -7.35 -9.95 8.34
C ASP A 19 -6.40 -10.49 7.26
N LEU A 20 -5.07 -10.53 7.50
CA LEU A 20 -4.10 -11.18 6.60
C LEU A 20 -4.37 -12.67 6.40
N PHE A 21 -5.06 -13.30 7.35
CA PHE A 21 -5.41 -14.71 7.34
C PHE A 21 -6.90 -14.95 7.05
N SER A 22 -7.63 -13.88 6.72
CA SER A 22 -9.09 -13.88 6.58
C SER A 22 -9.77 -14.53 7.80
N PHE A 23 -9.27 -14.18 8.99
CA PHE A 23 -9.69 -14.78 10.26
C PHE A 23 -10.34 -13.71 11.16
N PRO A 24 -11.68 -13.63 11.22
CA PRO A 24 -12.35 -12.66 12.07
C PRO A 24 -12.21 -13.07 13.55
N LEU A 25 -12.21 -12.11 14.48
CA LEU A 25 -11.91 -12.36 15.89
C LEU A 25 -13.14 -12.23 16.79
N THR A 26 -13.31 -13.14 17.73
CA THR A 26 -14.23 -12.95 18.86
C THR A 26 -13.68 -11.90 19.82
N ILE A 27 -14.52 -11.39 20.72
CA ILE A 27 -14.07 -10.40 21.72
C ILE A 27 -12.95 -10.93 22.62
N HIS A 28 -12.98 -12.22 22.98
CA HIS A 28 -11.96 -12.84 23.81
C HIS A 28 -10.63 -13.00 23.06
N GLU A 29 -10.66 -13.30 21.76
CA GLU A 29 -9.44 -13.35 20.95
C GLU A 29 -8.85 -11.94 20.76
N ILE A 30 -9.69 -10.91 20.60
CA ILE A 30 -9.21 -9.52 20.58
C ILE A 30 -8.50 -9.21 21.91
N HIS A 31 -9.13 -9.52 23.04
CA HIS A 31 -8.53 -9.29 24.35
C HIS A 31 -7.19 -10.02 24.50
N ALA A 32 -7.14 -11.31 24.16
CA ALA A 32 -5.93 -12.11 24.27
C ALA A 32 -4.78 -11.59 23.38
N PHE A 33 -5.10 -11.05 22.20
CA PHE A 33 -4.07 -10.68 21.20
C PHE A 33 -3.76 -9.19 21.12
N ILE A 34 -4.50 -8.32 21.79
CA ILE A 34 -4.26 -6.88 21.75
C ILE A 34 -2.93 -6.51 22.44
N SER A 35 -2.20 -5.56 21.84
CA SER A 35 -0.85 -5.19 22.29
C SER A 35 -0.80 -4.17 23.42
N VAL A 36 -1.93 -3.89 24.07
CA VAL A 36 -2.03 -2.95 25.18
C VAL A 36 -2.75 -3.63 26.33
N GLU A 37 -2.29 -3.42 27.55
CA GLU A 37 -2.96 -3.96 28.73
C GLU A 37 -4.32 -3.28 28.91
N CYS A 38 -5.39 -4.07 29.01
CA CYS A 38 -6.75 -3.55 29.11
C CYS A 38 -7.73 -4.57 29.70
N THR A 39 -8.84 -4.06 30.25
CA THR A 39 -9.94 -4.89 30.75
C THR A 39 -10.94 -5.23 29.65
N MET A 40 -11.77 -6.27 29.86
CA MET A 40 -12.87 -6.61 28.95
C MET A 40 -13.83 -5.44 28.75
N ASP A 41 -14.20 -4.73 29.82
CA ASP A 41 -15.08 -3.55 29.74
C ASP A 41 -14.49 -2.44 28.85
N GLN A 42 -13.17 -2.24 28.88
CA GLN A 42 -12.51 -1.26 28.01
C GLN A 42 -12.58 -1.67 26.54
N ILE A 43 -12.46 -2.97 26.24
CA ILE A 43 -12.62 -3.50 24.88
C ILE A 43 -14.06 -3.35 24.42
N GLU A 44 -15.05 -3.76 25.22
CA GLU A 44 -16.46 -3.65 24.88
C GLU A 44 -16.86 -2.22 24.56
N ASN A 45 -16.46 -1.27 25.41
CA ASN A 45 -16.75 0.15 25.20
C ASN A 45 -16.07 0.70 23.94
N SER A 46 -14.82 0.27 23.66
CA SER A 46 -14.10 0.70 22.46
C SER A 46 -14.69 0.10 21.18
N LEU A 47 -15.13 -1.18 21.23
CA LEU A 47 -15.79 -1.84 20.11
C LEU A 47 -17.14 -1.22 19.79
N LYS A 48 -17.96 -0.87 20.80
CA LYS A 48 -19.23 -0.15 20.59
C LYS A 48 -19.03 1.11 19.75
N GLU A 49 -18.04 1.93 20.08
CA GLU A 49 -17.72 3.13 19.30
C GLU A 49 -17.19 2.82 17.90
N LEU A 50 -16.34 1.82 17.75
CA LEU A 50 -15.82 1.43 16.44
C LEU A 50 -16.92 0.90 15.51
N LEU A 51 -17.93 0.22 16.06
CA LEU A 51 -19.14 -0.20 15.35
C LEU A 51 -19.98 1.01 14.92
N GLU A 52 -20.24 1.96 15.83
CA GLU A 52 -20.96 3.20 15.53
C GLU A 52 -20.28 4.02 14.42
N LYS A 53 -18.94 4.09 14.46
CA LYS A 53 -18.10 4.74 13.44
C LYS A 53 -18.01 3.94 12.13
N LYS A 54 -18.56 2.71 12.08
CA LYS A 54 -18.40 1.74 10.98
C LYS A 54 -16.94 1.46 10.59
N ALA A 55 -16.04 1.56 11.58
CA ALA A 55 -14.62 1.25 11.41
C ALA A 55 -14.33 -0.26 11.63
N VAL A 56 -15.22 -0.95 12.34
CA VAL A 56 -15.24 -2.39 12.57
C VAL A 56 -16.67 -2.87 12.36
N PHE A 57 -16.85 -4.12 11.95
CA PHE A 57 -18.13 -4.77 11.76
C PHE A 57 -18.27 -5.95 12.72
N LEU A 58 -19.43 -6.07 13.35
CA LEU A 58 -19.82 -7.25 14.14
C LEU A 58 -20.66 -8.15 13.24
N ILE A 59 -20.16 -9.35 12.99
CA ILE A 59 -20.77 -10.35 12.13
C ILE A 59 -20.97 -11.58 12.99
N GLN A 60 -22.22 -11.83 13.37
CA GLN A 60 -22.56 -12.84 14.37
C GLN A 60 -21.81 -12.56 15.70
N ASP A 61 -20.87 -13.41 16.09
CA ASP A 61 -20.07 -13.33 17.31
C ASP A 61 -18.63 -12.84 17.07
N CYS A 62 -18.28 -12.49 15.83
CA CYS A 62 -16.93 -12.07 15.46
C CYS A 62 -16.89 -10.64 14.93
N TYR A 63 -15.76 -9.98 15.17
CA TYR A 63 -15.42 -8.65 14.70
C TYR A 63 -14.43 -8.73 13.54
N ALA A 64 -14.64 -7.91 12.52
CA ALA A 64 -13.82 -7.84 11.32
C ALA A 64 -13.74 -6.41 10.77
N LEU A 65 -12.82 -6.18 9.83
CA LEU A 65 -12.68 -4.88 9.13
C LEU A 65 -13.59 -4.76 7.91
N HIS A 66 -14.17 -5.88 7.46
CA HIS A 66 -15.04 -5.96 6.29
C HIS A 66 -16.34 -6.63 6.68
N ASP A 67 -17.47 -6.11 6.21
CA ASP A 67 -18.80 -6.70 6.43
C ASP A 67 -19.01 -7.92 5.50
N SER A 68 -18.40 -9.06 5.86
CA SER A 68 -18.48 -10.31 5.08
C SER A 68 -18.83 -11.51 5.96
N LYS A 69 -20.04 -12.03 5.76
CA LYS A 69 -20.53 -13.25 6.43
C LYS A 69 -19.66 -14.48 6.10
N GLU A 70 -19.07 -14.52 4.90
CA GLU A 70 -18.22 -15.61 4.44
C GLU A 70 -17.01 -15.83 5.35
N LEU A 71 -16.47 -14.77 5.96
CA LEU A 71 -15.34 -14.86 6.90
C LEU A 71 -15.69 -15.68 8.14
N VAL A 72 -16.89 -15.46 8.70
CA VAL A 72 -17.36 -16.17 9.90
C VAL A 72 -17.73 -17.60 9.57
N ASP A 73 -18.39 -17.82 8.43
CA ASP A 73 -18.74 -19.17 7.97
C ASP A 73 -17.47 -20.00 7.70
N ARG A 74 -16.45 -19.40 7.08
CA ARG A 74 -15.11 -20.01 6.91
C ARG A 74 -14.47 -20.36 8.25
N LYS A 75 -14.47 -19.43 9.22
CA LYS A 75 -13.93 -19.68 10.56
C LYS A 75 -14.62 -20.86 11.24
N LYS A 76 -15.96 -20.94 11.18
CA LYS A 76 -16.74 -22.03 11.77
C LYS A 76 -16.41 -23.39 11.14
N GLN A 77 -16.35 -23.46 9.81
CA GLN A 77 -15.94 -24.68 9.11
C GLN A 77 -14.50 -25.08 9.48
N GLY A 78 -13.59 -24.11 9.53
CA GLY A 78 -12.20 -24.33 9.92
C GLY A 78 -12.06 -24.84 11.36
N TYR A 79 -12.87 -24.34 12.29
CA TYR A 79 -12.91 -24.81 13.68
C TYR A 79 -13.41 -26.26 13.79
N GLN A 80 -14.44 -26.63 13.03
CA GLN A 80 -14.94 -28.01 12.98
C GLN A 80 -13.87 -28.97 12.44
N ARG A 81 -13.11 -28.56 11.42
CA ARG A 81 -11.98 -29.32 10.88
C ARG A 81 -10.84 -29.43 11.90
N ALA A 82 -10.47 -28.31 12.53
CA ALA A 82 -9.40 -28.27 13.53
C ALA A 82 -9.67 -29.23 14.69
N ASN A 83 -10.90 -29.31 15.19
CA ASN A 83 -11.26 -30.25 16.26
C ASN A 83 -11.07 -31.73 15.88
N LYS A 84 -11.26 -32.08 14.60
CA LYS A 84 -10.99 -33.44 14.09
C LYS A 84 -9.49 -33.69 13.97
N GLU A 85 -8.74 -32.76 13.38
CA GLU A 85 -7.29 -32.86 13.22
C GLU A 85 -6.54 -32.85 14.56
N LEU A 86 -7.06 -32.17 15.58
CA LEU A 86 -6.47 -32.15 16.94
C LEU A 86 -6.38 -33.56 17.54
N LYS A 87 -7.44 -34.37 17.39
CA LYS A 87 -7.46 -35.76 17.88
C LYS A 87 -6.44 -36.64 17.17
N LYS A 88 -6.20 -36.36 15.89
CA LYS A 88 -5.18 -37.04 15.08
C LYS A 88 -3.77 -36.59 15.48
N ALA A 89 -3.58 -35.28 15.68
CA ALA A 89 -2.33 -34.69 16.15
C ALA A 89 -1.90 -35.27 17.51
N GLN A 90 -2.84 -35.49 18.45
CA GLN A 90 -2.59 -36.15 19.73
C GLN A 90 -2.00 -37.55 19.58
N LYS A 91 -2.58 -38.39 18.69
CA LYS A 91 -2.07 -39.75 18.42
C LYS A 91 -0.68 -39.70 17.81
N ILE A 92 -0.45 -38.77 16.90
CA ILE A 92 0.83 -38.62 16.21
C ILE A 92 1.91 -38.08 17.15
N ALA A 93 1.60 -37.12 18.00
CA ALA A 93 2.52 -36.60 19.01
C ALA A 93 2.98 -37.69 19.97
N LYS A 94 2.09 -38.64 20.32
CA LYS A 94 2.47 -39.83 21.09
C LYS A 94 3.47 -40.72 20.36
N ILE A 95 3.34 -40.88 19.04
CA ILE A 95 4.32 -41.64 18.24
C ILE A 95 5.67 -40.89 18.21
N ILE A 96 5.64 -39.58 17.94
CA ILE A 96 6.83 -38.73 17.91
C ILE A 96 7.56 -38.76 19.26
N SER A 97 6.83 -38.78 20.38
CA SER A 97 7.45 -38.76 21.72
C SER A 97 8.24 -40.02 22.06
N TYR A 98 8.03 -41.14 21.36
CA TYR A 98 8.85 -42.36 21.51
C TYR A 98 10.21 -42.29 20.80
N PHE A 99 10.42 -41.32 19.91
CA PHE A 99 11.72 -41.15 19.26
C PHE A 99 12.79 -40.72 20.28
N PRO A 100 14.04 -41.21 20.12
CA PRO A 100 15.12 -40.85 21.02
C PRO A 100 15.36 -39.34 20.98
N PHE A 101 15.70 -38.79 22.15
CA PHE A 101 16.00 -37.37 22.40
C PHE A 101 14.80 -36.42 22.34
N VAL A 102 13.59 -36.86 22.00
CA VAL A 102 12.38 -36.01 22.11
C VAL A 102 12.05 -35.77 23.59
N ARG A 103 11.85 -34.50 23.96
CA ARG A 103 11.53 -34.01 25.30
C ARG A 103 10.16 -33.34 25.37
N MET A 104 9.74 -32.66 24.31
CA MET A 104 8.40 -32.08 24.19
C MET A 104 7.87 -32.20 22.77
N VAL A 105 6.56 -32.38 22.64
CA VAL A 105 5.85 -32.23 21.37
C VAL A 105 4.64 -31.33 21.58
N SER A 106 4.56 -30.25 20.81
CA SER A 106 3.43 -29.30 20.81
C SER A 106 2.90 -29.08 19.40
N ILE A 107 1.63 -28.69 19.29
CA ILE A 107 1.04 -28.20 18.04
C ILE A 107 1.34 -26.71 17.89
N SER A 108 1.67 -26.30 16.67
CA SER A 108 1.93 -24.93 16.24
C SER A 108 1.10 -24.59 14.98
N GLY A 109 1.31 -23.42 14.37
CA GLY A 109 0.67 -23.06 13.10
C GLY A 109 -0.82 -22.75 13.24
N SER A 110 -1.61 -22.96 12.20
CA SER A 110 -3.04 -22.61 12.22
C SER A 110 -3.85 -23.50 13.17
N LEU A 111 -3.47 -24.77 13.28
CA LEU A 111 -4.18 -25.75 14.11
C LEU A 111 -4.14 -25.36 15.60
N SER A 112 -3.02 -24.79 16.06
CA SER A 112 -2.87 -24.32 17.44
C SER A 112 -3.76 -23.10 17.77
N LYS A 113 -4.27 -22.42 16.73
CA LYS A 113 -5.21 -21.29 16.80
C LYS A 113 -6.66 -21.71 16.54
N GLY A 114 -6.92 -23.01 16.53
CA GLY A 114 -8.26 -23.57 16.31
C GLY A 114 -8.74 -23.50 14.85
N TYR A 115 -7.84 -23.45 13.86
CA TYR A 115 -8.21 -23.36 12.45
C TYR A 115 -7.49 -24.39 11.56
N ALA A 116 -8.27 -25.08 10.70
CA ALA A 116 -7.74 -25.97 9.66
C ALA A 116 -8.54 -25.87 8.35
N ASP A 117 -7.83 -25.73 7.24
CA ASP A 117 -8.35 -25.88 5.87
C ASP A 117 -8.37 -27.36 5.45
N GLU A 118 -8.96 -27.67 4.29
CA GLU A 118 -9.10 -29.05 3.76
C GLU A 118 -7.77 -29.78 3.55
N HIS A 119 -6.70 -29.01 3.36
CA HIS A 119 -5.36 -29.52 3.06
C HIS A 119 -4.32 -29.01 4.08
N SER A 120 -4.74 -28.57 5.27
CA SER A 120 -3.81 -28.11 6.30
C SER A 120 -2.93 -29.26 6.80
N ASP A 121 -1.62 -29.02 6.80
CA ASP A 121 -0.65 -29.88 7.45
C ASP A 121 -0.75 -29.75 8.99
N ILE A 122 -0.34 -30.79 9.72
CA ILE A 122 -0.20 -30.73 11.19
C ILE A 122 1.23 -30.30 11.52
N ASP A 123 1.38 -29.07 12.01
CA ASP A 123 2.69 -28.48 12.35
C ASP A 123 3.09 -28.75 13.81
N PHE A 124 4.15 -29.52 14.01
CA PHE A 124 4.72 -29.79 15.33
C PHE A 124 5.92 -28.88 15.66
N PHE A 125 5.90 -28.39 16.90
CA PHE A 125 7.03 -27.78 17.60
C PHE A 125 7.62 -28.80 18.56
N ILE A 126 8.92 -29.08 18.45
CA ILE A 126 9.58 -30.16 19.19
C ILE A 126 10.76 -29.63 19.99
N ILE A 127 10.78 -29.91 21.30
CA ILE A 127 11.99 -29.74 22.12
C ILE A 127 12.72 -31.07 22.18
N THR A 128 14.04 -31.01 21.98
CA THR A 128 14.95 -32.15 22.03
C THR A 128 15.96 -31.99 23.15
N SER A 129 16.60 -33.08 23.59
CA SER A 129 17.75 -32.96 24.48
C SER A 129 18.91 -32.26 23.78
N ALA A 130 19.62 -31.41 24.52
CA ALA A 130 20.78 -30.70 24.02
C ALA A 130 21.79 -31.61 23.31
N GLN A 131 22.45 -31.07 22.29
CA GLN A 131 23.49 -31.73 21.49
C GLN A 131 23.02 -32.91 20.62
N ASN A 132 21.72 -33.23 20.59
CA ASN A 132 21.17 -34.37 19.83
C ASN A 132 20.04 -34.00 18.87
N LEU A 133 19.77 -32.70 18.69
CA LEU A 133 18.67 -32.18 17.87
C LEU A 133 18.68 -32.73 16.45
N TRP A 134 19.81 -32.72 15.76
CA TRP A 134 19.92 -33.13 14.35
C TRP A 134 19.85 -34.63 14.19
N THR A 135 20.34 -35.40 15.17
CA THR A 135 20.15 -36.85 15.21
C THR A 135 18.66 -37.17 15.36
N CYS A 136 17.98 -36.57 16.35
CA CYS A 136 16.54 -36.70 16.57
C CYS A 136 15.73 -36.34 15.33
N ARG A 137 15.98 -35.14 14.79
CA ARG A 137 15.32 -34.62 13.60
C ARG A 137 15.50 -35.56 12.41
N SER A 138 16.71 -36.07 12.18
CA SER A 138 17.00 -36.94 11.03
C SER A 138 16.25 -38.27 11.13
N LEU A 139 16.20 -38.88 12.32
CA LEU A 139 15.42 -40.10 12.56
C LEU A 139 13.94 -39.88 12.29
N LEU A 140 13.37 -38.80 12.81
CA LEU A 140 11.97 -38.45 12.57
C LEU A 140 11.68 -38.15 11.10
N HIS A 141 12.59 -37.49 10.37
CA HIS A 141 12.42 -37.23 8.94
C HIS A 141 12.58 -38.51 8.10
N ILE A 142 13.45 -39.43 8.51
CA ILE A 142 13.54 -40.76 7.89
C ILE A 142 12.22 -41.52 8.09
N PHE A 143 11.68 -41.51 9.31
CA PHE A 143 10.37 -42.07 9.59
C PHE A 143 9.26 -41.44 8.74
N LYS A 144 9.23 -40.10 8.66
CA LYS A 144 8.30 -39.36 7.77
C LYS A 144 8.40 -39.83 6.31
N LYS A 145 9.59 -40.17 5.81
CA LYS A 145 9.70 -40.68 4.43
C LYS A 145 8.98 -42.01 4.24
N PHE A 146 8.98 -42.88 5.24
CA PHE A 146 8.22 -44.13 5.19
C PHE A 146 6.71 -43.89 5.24
N THR A 147 6.24 -42.78 5.83
CA THR A 147 4.81 -42.46 5.86
C THR A 147 4.24 -42.07 4.49
N PHE A 148 5.09 -41.77 3.48
CA PHE A 148 4.65 -41.60 2.09
C PHE A 148 4.09 -42.90 1.50
N LEU A 149 4.57 -44.06 1.94
CA LEU A 149 4.11 -45.37 1.44
C LEU A 149 2.67 -45.69 1.88
N VAL A 150 2.18 -45.00 2.91
CA VAL A 150 0.83 -45.16 3.48
C VAL A 150 0.02 -43.86 3.41
N ASN A 151 0.44 -42.89 2.59
CA ASN A 151 -0.23 -41.59 2.37
C ASN A 151 -0.49 -40.76 3.65
N MET A 152 0.39 -40.82 4.65
CA MET A 152 0.28 -40.06 5.91
C MET A 152 1.30 -38.92 6.05
N GLN A 153 1.96 -38.51 4.96
CA GLN A 153 3.05 -37.52 4.98
C GLN A 153 2.65 -36.13 5.52
N HIS A 154 1.41 -35.70 5.27
CA HIS A 154 0.86 -34.40 5.71
C HIS A 154 0.58 -34.32 7.21
N SER A 155 0.57 -35.48 7.88
CA SER A 155 0.27 -35.57 9.31
C SER A 155 1.52 -35.54 10.19
N PHE A 156 2.72 -35.54 9.59
CA PHE A 156 4.02 -35.51 10.27
C PHE A 156 4.85 -34.30 9.82
N CYS A 157 4.28 -33.09 9.84
CA CYS A 157 5.04 -31.87 9.55
C CYS A 157 5.72 -31.38 10.82
N MET A 158 7.06 -31.44 10.84
CA MET A 158 7.87 -31.00 11.96
C MET A 158 8.50 -29.68 11.58
N ASN A 159 7.90 -28.61 12.07
CA ASN A 159 8.11 -27.27 11.58
C ASN A 159 9.27 -26.58 12.31
N TYR A 160 9.39 -26.82 13.61
CA TYR A 160 10.41 -26.22 14.47
C TYR A 160 10.98 -27.22 15.47
N PHE A 161 12.30 -27.30 15.55
CA PHE A 161 13.04 -28.02 16.58
C PHE A 161 13.90 -27.05 17.38
N ILE A 162 13.95 -27.25 18.70
CA ILE A 162 14.84 -26.50 19.60
C ILE A 162 15.43 -27.43 20.66
N ALA A 163 16.64 -27.12 21.13
CA ALA A 163 17.29 -27.85 22.22
C ALA A 163 16.86 -27.31 23.59
N ASP A 164 16.71 -28.19 24.58
CA ASP A 164 16.28 -27.85 25.95
C ASP A 164 17.22 -26.91 26.73
N GLN A 165 18.48 -26.75 26.28
CA GLN A 165 19.43 -25.77 26.84
C GLN A 165 19.43 -24.41 26.11
N HIS A 166 18.61 -24.24 25.06
CA HIS A 166 18.56 -23.03 24.24
C HIS A 166 17.11 -22.66 23.90
N LEU A 167 16.27 -22.51 24.93
CA LEU A 167 14.82 -22.35 24.76
C LEU A 167 14.37 -20.94 24.40
N GLU A 168 15.21 -19.92 24.56
CA GLU A 168 14.88 -18.55 24.16
C GLU A 168 14.83 -18.44 22.63
N ILE A 169 13.73 -17.90 22.10
CA ILE A 169 13.55 -17.67 20.67
C ILE A 169 14.16 -16.32 20.30
N GLU A 170 15.10 -16.34 19.35
CA GLU A 170 15.81 -15.14 18.88
C GLU A 170 14.88 -14.14 18.16
N GLU A 171 13.87 -14.60 17.39
CA GLU A 171 12.97 -13.74 16.64
C GLU A 171 11.85 -13.13 17.49
N GLN A 172 12.17 -12.12 18.30
CA GLN A 172 11.22 -11.47 19.21
C GLN A 172 10.35 -10.42 18.50
N ASN A 173 9.21 -10.85 17.95
CA ASN A 173 8.23 -9.97 17.30
C ASN A 173 6.79 -10.44 17.56
N TYR A 174 5.80 -9.62 17.18
CA TYR A 174 4.38 -9.88 17.41
C TYR A 174 3.90 -11.20 16.80
N PHE A 175 4.38 -11.58 15.60
CA PHE A 175 4.05 -12.87 14.97
C PHE A 175 4.55 -14.04 15.83
N THR A 176 5.84 -14.02 16.22
CA THR A 176 6.42 -15.07 17.06
C THR A 176 5.75 -15.12 18.44
N ALA A 177 5.36 -13.97 19.01
CA ALA A 177 4.63 -13.93 20.28
C ALA A 177 3.30 -14.67 20.19
N ILE A 178 2.54 -14.49 19.10
CA ILE A 178 1.30 -15.23 18.85
C ILE A 178 1.58 -16.71 18.65
N GLU A 179 2.58 -17.08 17.85
CA GLU A 179 2.94 -18.50 17.64
C GLU A 179 3.25 -19.20 18.98
N LEU A 180 4.05 -18.57 19.85
CA LEU A 180 4.40 -19.13 21.16
C LEU A 180 3.22 -19.20 22.13
N ASN A 181 2.43 -18.12 22.25
CA ASN A 181 1.28 -18.07 23.17
C ASN A 181 0.16 -19.04 22.76
N THR A 182 0.08 -19.40 21.48
CA THR A 182 -0.94 -20.32 20.97
C THR A 182 -0.45 -21.76 20.87
N LEU A 183 0.78 -22.08 21.29
CA LEU A 183 1.27 -23.46 21.30
C LEU A 183 0.40 -24.35 22.20
N ILE A 184 0.00 -25.51 21.67
CA ILE A 184 -0.74 -26.51 22.44
C ILE A 184 0.22 -27.65 22.80
N PRO A 185 0.67 -27.79 24.07
CA PRO A 185 1.52 -28.90 24.48
C PRO A 185 0.73 -30.21 24.50
N LEU A 186 1.29 -31.23 23.86
CA LEU A 186 0.69 -32.57 23.81
C LEU A 186 1.47 -33.59 24.63
N VAL A 187 2.78 -33.39 24.79
CA VAL A 187 3.66 -34.22 25.62
C VAL A 187 4.80 -33.35 26.15
N GLY A 188 5.21 -33.55 27.41
CA GLY A 188 6.39 -32.92 27.97
C GLY A 188 6.14 -31.53 28.56
N PHE A 189 5.04 -31.39 29.31
CA PHE A 189 4.59 -30.12 29.89
C PHE A 189 5.65 -29.37 30.72
N HIS A 190 6.55 -30.07 31.41
CA HIS A 190 7.65 -29.42 32.14
C HIS A 190 8.55 -28.58 31.22
N TYR A 191 8.89 -29.10 30.04
CA TYR A 191 9.70 -28.38 29.05
C TYR A 191 8.91 -27.25 28.37
N TYR A 192 7.60 -27.39 28.23
CA TYR A 192 6.74 -26.31 27.78
C TYR A 192 6.79 -25.11 28.76
N ASN A 193 6.73 -25.36 30.06
CA ASN A 193 6.85 -24.30 31.06
C ASN A 193 8.23 -23.63 31.04
N GLN A 194 9.31 -24.40 30.85
CA GLN A 194 10.65 -23.83 30.67
C GLN A 194 10.74 -22.97 29.41
N LEU A 195 10.10 -23.40 28.30
CA LEU A 195 10.04 -22.62 27.06
C LEU A 195 9.36 -21.27 27.28
N LEU A 196 8.21 -21.24 27.96
CA LEU A 196 7.53 -19.99 28.29
C LEU A 196 8.35 -19.11 29.23
N ALA A 197 9.00 -19.70 30.24
CA ALA A 197 9.85 -18.98 31.19
C ALA A 197 11.08 -18.35 30.51
N ALA A 198 11.64 -18.99 29.49
CA ALA A 198 12.72 -18.44 28.68
C ALA A 198 12.27 -17.33 27.72
N ASN A 199 10.96 -17.19 27.46
CA ASN A 199 10.40 -16.25 26.48
C ASN A 199 9.40 -15.26 27.12
N THR A 200 9.75 -14.69 28.28
CA THR A 200 8.90 -13.71 28.99
C THR A 200 8.66 -12.44 28.19
N TRP A 201 9.52 -12.13 27.22
CA TRP A 201 9.38 -11.00 26.30
C TRP A 201 8.04 -11.00 25.55
N THR A 202 7.39 -12.16 25.37
CA THR A 202 6.09 -12.26 24.69
C THR A 202 4.99 -11.46 25.40
N LYS A 203 5.09 -11.26 26.73
CA LYS A 203 4.17 -10.45 27.54
C LYS A 203 4.20 -8.97 27.16
N SER A 204 5.29 -8.46 26.60
CA SER A 204 5.36 -7.08 26.11
C SER A 204 4.54 -6.88 24.83
N TYR A 205 4.31 -7.96 24.06
CA TYR A 205 3.52 -7.96 22.84
C TYR A 205 2.05 -8.35 23.07
N LEU A 206 1.80 -9.26 24.02
CA LEU A 206 0.48 -9.84 24.30
C LEU A 206 0.20 -9.78 25.82
N PRO A 207 0.05 -8.58 26.42
CA PRO A 207 -0.03 -8.40 27.87
C PRO A 207 -1.25 -9.06 28.52
N ASN A 208 -2.32 -9.33 27.76
CA ASN A 208 -3.55 -9.91 28.28
C ASN A 208 -3.71 -11.40 27.91
N ALA A 209 -2.73 -12.03 27.27
CA ALA A 209 -2.82 -13.43 26.88
C ALA A 209 -2.87 -14.33 28.12
N VAL A 210 -3.91 -15.17 28.20
CA VAL A 210 -4.07 -16.17 29.26
C VAL A 210 -3.65 -17.53 28.71
N ILE A 211 -2.60 -18.12 29.28
CA ILE A 211 -2.06 -19.41 28.87
C ILE A 211 -2.43 -20.45 29.91
N ASN A 212 -3.43 -21.29 29.62
CA ASN A 212 -3.88 -22.39 30.49
C ASN A 212 -3.95 -23.72 29.71
N PRO A 213 -2.81 -24.32 29.34
CA PRO A 213 -2.80 -25.56 28.58
C PRO A 213 -3.04 -26.76 29.48
N GLN A 214 -3.53 -27.85 28.89
CA GLN A 214 -3.66 -29.12 29.61
C GLN A 214 -2.28 -29.69 29.96
N GLU A 215 -2.11 -30.10 31.21
CA GLU A 215 -0.87 -30.76 31.65
C GLU A 215 -0.78 -32.17 31.09
N VAL A 216 0.23 -32.42 30.27
CA VAL A 216 0.55 -33.77 29.77
C VAL A 216 2.01 -34.10 30.04
N PRO A 217 2.32 -34.98 31.01
CA PRO A 217 3.70 -35.31 31.37
C PRO A 217 4.39 -36.08 30.24
N LEU A 218 5.72 -36.01 30.20
CA LEU A 218 6.52 -36.91 29.37
C LEU A 218 6.59 -38.28 30.06
N ALA A 219 6.28 -39.36 29.35
CA ALA A 219 6.51 -40.70 29.88
C ALA A 219 8.01 -40.94 30.11
N ASN A 220 8.36 -41.59 31.22
CA ASN A 220 9.75 -41.92 31.54
C ASN A 220 10.39 -42.70 30.39
N SER A 221 11.62 -42.33 30.02
CA SER A 221 12.39 -43.01 28.98
C SER A 221 12.89 -44.36 29.51
N THR A 222 12.09 -45.41 29.36
CA THR A 222 12.47 -46.80 29.66
C THR A 222 12.50 -47.64 28.38
N GLY A 223 13.19 -48.78 28.43
CA GLY A 223 13.24 -49.75 27.33
C GLY A 223 13.94 -49.24 26.07
N ILE A 224 13.28 -49.41 24.91
CA ILE A 224 13.85 -49.18 23.58
C ILE A 224 14.33 -47.74 23.41
N LYS A 225 13.52 -46.74 23.79
CA LYS A 225 13.90 -45.31 23.64
C LYS A 225 15.22 -45.01 24.36
N TRP A 226 15.35 -45.48 25.60
CA TRP A 226 16.57 -45.28 26.40
C TRP A 226 17.80 -45.93 25.76
N LEU A 227 17.65 -47.18 25.28
CA LEU A 227 18.74 -47.90 24.62
C LEU A 227 19.21 -47.16 23.35
N PHE A 228 18.27 -46.72 22.52
CA PHE A 228 18.59 -45.93 21.32
C PHE A 228 19.21 -44.58 21.66
N GLU A 229 18.76 -43.89 22.72
CA GLU A 229 19.43 -42.67 23.19
C GLU A 229 20.89 -42.94 23.56
N LYS A 230 21.20 -44.04 24.28
CA LYS A 230 22.59 -44.39 24.63
C LYS A 230 23.46 -44.71 23.42
N ILE A 231 22.92 -45.43 22.43
CA ILE A 231 23.66 -45.81 21.22
C ILE A 231 23.90 -44.61 20.30
N LEU A 232 22.90 -43.73 20.18
CA LEU A 232 22.93 -42.63 19.19
C LEU A 232 23.43 -41.31 19.77
N GLN A 233 23.70 -41.23 21.08
CA GLN A 233 24.22 -40.03 21.72
C GLN A 233 25.66 -39.77 21.27
N SER A 234 25.81 -38.88 20.30
CA SER A 234 27.11 -38.53 19.75
C SER A 234 27.08 -37.13 19.15
N GLN A 235 27.94 -36.25 19.67
CA GLN A 235 28.13 -34.91 19.11
C GLN A 235 28.59 -34.99 17.65
N ARG A 236 29.50 -35.92 17.31
CA ARG A 236 29.98 -36.11 15.94
C ARG A 236 28.83 -36.47 15.00
N LEU A 237 27.94 -37.36 15.43
CA LEU A 237 26.76 -37.76 14.65
C LEU A 237 25.78 -36.59 14.46
N ASN A 238 25.54 -35.81 15.51
CA ASN A 238 24.68 -34.62 15.46
C ASN A 238 25.22 -33.58 14.46
N HIS A 239 26.53 -33.26 14.53
CA HIS A 239 27.18 -32.34 13.60
C HIS A 239 27.14 -32.86 12.16
N PHE A 240 27.39 -34.15 11.96
CA PHE A 240 27.30 -34.79 10.65
C PHE A 240 25.91 -34.59 10.03
N PHE A 241 24.84 -34.92 10.77
CA PHE A 241 23.47 -34.77 10.28
C PHE A 241 23.10 -33.32 9.99
N MET A 242 23.57 -32.38 10.82
CA MET A 242 23.40 -30.94 10.58
C MET A 242 24.03 -30.52 9.26
N HIS A 243 25.35 -30.72 9.11
CA HIS A 243 26.08 -30.27 7.93
C HIS A 243 25.60 -30.96 6.65
N PHE A 244 25.29 -32.26 6.73
CA PHE A 244 24.73 -32.99 5.59
C PHE A 244 23.38 -32.40 5.16
N THR A 245 22.49 -32.13 6.12
CA THR A 245 21.17 -31.56 5.84
C THR A 245 21.27 -30.15 5.28
N ASP A 246 22.07 -29.29 5.93
CA ASP A 246 22.28 -27.90 5.52
C ASP A 246 22.86 -27.81 4.10
N LYS A 247 23.92 -28.55 3.81
CA LYS A 247 24.54 -28.60 2.47
C LYS A 247 23.54 -29.04 1.40
N LYS A 248 22.66 -30.00 1.71
CA LYS A 248 21.61 -30.45 0.80
C LYS A 248 20.54 -29.38 0.59
N TRP A 249 20.13 -28.71 1.66
CA TRP A 249 19.13 -27.66 1.63
C TRP A 249 19.61 -26.41 0.89
N GLN A 250 20.82 -25.93 1.18
CA GLN A 250 21.45 -24.82 0.45
C GLN A 250 21.48 -25.10 -1.06
N LYS A 251 21.94 -26.29 -1.48
CA LYS A 251 21.93 -26.68 -2.90
C LYS A 251 20.52 -26.72 -3.49
N LYS A 252 19.54 -27.26 -2.75
CA LYS A 252 18.15 -27.37 -3.22
C LYS A 252 17.51 -25.99 -3.44
N TRP A 253 17.74 -25.05 -2.52
CA TRP A 253 17.07 -23.74 -2.53
C TRP A 253 17.81 -22.69 -3.36
N ALA A 254 19.14 -22.79 -3.48
CA ALA A 254 19.90 -22.02 -4.46
C ALA A 254 19.41 -22.30 -5.89
N LYS A 255 19.15 -23.58 -6.23
CA LYS A 255 18.54 -23.96 -7.51
C LYS A 255 17.14 -23.39 -7.75
N ARG A 256 16.45 -22.97 -6.69
CA ARG A 256 15.11 -22.36 -6.74
C ARG A 256 15.15 -20.83 -6.65
N GLY A 257 16.33 -20.22 -6.76
CA GLY A 257 16.50 -18.76 -6.78
C GLY A 257 16.39 -18.06 -5.43
N ILE A 258 16.42 -18.78 -4.30
CA ILE A 258 16.39 -18.16 -2.96
C ILE A 258 17.78 -17.62 -2.62
N SER A 259 17.87 -16.34 -2.25
CA SER A 259 19.11 -15.71 -1.78
C SER A 259 19.60 -16.32 -0.46
N THR A 260 20.91 -16.26 -0.21
CA THR A 260 21.53 -16.80 1.02
C THR A 260 20.91 -16.20 2.29
N GLU A 261 20.59 -14.91 2.28
CA GLU A 261 19.96 -14.23 3.41
C GLU A 261 18.54 -14.77 3.71
N ASN A 262 17.71 -14.91 2.67
CA ASN A 262 16.37 -15.49 2.81
C ASN A 262 16.42 -16.97 3.23
N TYR A 263 17.44 -17.70 2.78
CA TYR A 263 17.67 -19.08 3.22
C TYR A 263 17.94 -19.15 4.72
N GLN A 264 18.86 -18.32 5.24
CA GLN A 264 19.21 -18.32 6.66
C GLN A 264 18.01 -17.97 7.54
N LEU A 265 17.16 -17.04 7.10
CA LEU A 265 15.93 -16.67 7.80
C LEU A 265 14.88 -17.81 7.81
N ALA A 266 14.70 -18.48 6.68
CA ALA A 266 13.64 -19.48 6.49
C ALA A 266 13.97 -20.86 7.07
N PHE A 267 15.25 -21.25 7.09
CA PHE A 267 15.67 -22.62 7.39
C PHE A 267 16.57 -22.75 8.63
N LYS A 268 16.76 -21.68 9.42
CA LYS A 268 17.66 -21.58 10.60
C LYS A 268 18.24 -22.94 11.01
N THR A 269 19.46 -23.18 10.58
CA THR A 269 20.16 -24.46 10.72
C THR A 269 21.41 -24.23 11.56
N ASN A 270 21.27 -24.35 12.88
CA ASN A 270 22.39 -24.30 13.83
C ASN A 270 22.32 -25.52 14.77
N LEU A 271 23.29 -25.70 15.66
CA LEU A 271 23.38 -26.91 16.49
C LEU A 271 22.19 -27.12 17.45
N TYR A 272 21.43 -26.07 17.72
CA TYR A 272 20.40 -26.02 18.76
C TYR A 272 19.01 -25.67 18.23
N VAL A 273 18.89 -25.30 16.96
CA VAL A 273 17.64 -24.95 16.26
C VAL A 273 17.62 -25.56 14.87
N SER A 274 16.49 -26.15 14.50
CA SER A 274 16.17 -26.48 13.11
C SER A 274 14.76 -25.99 12.77
N LYS A 275 14.71 -24.95 11.94
CA LYS A 275 13.46 -24.37 11.41
C LYS A 275 13.29 -24.79 9.95
N ASN A 276 12.06 -25.07 9.52
CA ASN A 276 11.80 -25.44 8.12
C ASN A 276 10.57 -24.71 7.56
N HIS A 277 10.72 -23.44 7.18
CA HIS A 277 9.65 -22.63 6.61
C HIS A 277 9.92 -22.25 5.14
N PRO A 278 9.71 -23.17 4.18
CA PRO A 278 10.08 -22.96 2.79
C PRO A 278 9.36 -21.83 2.06
N SER A 279 8.20 -21.39 2.55
CA SER A 279 7.42 -20.29 1.97
C SER A 279 7.75 -18.92 2.56
N ASN A 280 8.66 -18.85 3.55
CA ASN A 280 9.04 -17.62 4.25
C ASN A 280 7.82 -16.80 4.75
N ASN A 281 6.76 -17.50 5.18
CA ASN A 281 5.48 -16.89 5.58
C ASN A 281 5.68 -15.79 6.62
N GLN A 282 6.60 -15.95 7.58
CA GLN A 282 6.89 -14.91 8.57
C GLN A 282 7.38 -13.61 7.94
N LYS A 283 8.34 -13.65 7.00
CA LYS A 283 8.79 -12.44 6.28
C LYS A 283 7.65 -11.86 5.46
N THR A 284 6.90 -12.68 4.72
CA THR A 284 5.74 -12.23 3.93
C THR A 284 4.65 -11.61 4.80
N ILE A 285 4.34 -12.19 5.97
CA ILE A 285 3.33 -11.70 6.92
C ILE A 285 3.83 -10.43 7.61
N LEU A 286 5.09 -10.37 8.03
CA LEU A 286 5.67 -9.16 8.63
C LEU A 286 5.80 -8.04 7.60
N GLU A 287 6.13 -8.35 6.35
CA GLU A 287 6.12 -7.41 5.22
C GLU A 287 4.69 -6.99 4.89
N GLN A 288 3.70 -7.89 4.85
CA GLN A 288 2.29 -7.53 4.62
C GLN A 288 1.72 -6.71 5.79
N TYR A 289 2.08 -7.03 7.02
CA TYR A 289 1.70 -6.30 8.23
C TYR A 289 2.37 -4.93 8.28
N ALA A 290 3.67 -4.84 7.95
CA ALA A 290 4.40 -3.59 7.79
C ALA A 290 3.86 -2.77 6.61
N ASN A 291 3.56 -3.39 5.47
CA ASN A 291 3.02 -2.76 4.27
C ASN A 291 1.59 -2.25 4.50
N LYS A 292 0.73 -2.97 5.24
CA LYS A 292 -0.58 -2.44 5.68
C LYS A 292 -0.45 -1.28 6.68
N LYS A 293 0.62 -1.26 7.50
CA LYS A 293 0.88 -0.20 8.49
C LYS A 293 1.58 1.03 7.89
N ASN A 294 2.24 0.90 6.73
CA ASN A 294 3.06 1.91 6.07
C ASN A 294 2.63 2.23 4.63
N LYS A 295 1.41 1.87 4.19
CA LYS A 295 0.92 2.42 2.92
C LYS A 295 0.92 3.94 3.03
N LYS A 296 1.62 4.62 2.13
CA LYS A 296 1.52 6.07 2.08
C LYS A 296 0.19 6.47 1.47
N HIS A 297 -0.46 7.44 2.06
CA HIS A 297 -1.81 7.85 1.72
C HIS A 297 -1.78 9.04 0.76
N ILE A 298 -2.38 8.87 -0.42
CA ILE A 298 -2.46 9.89 -1.46
C ILE A 298 -3.89 10.42 -1.53
N LEU A 299 -4.09 11.69 -1.18
CA LEU A 299 -5.36 12.39 -1.39
C LEU A 299 -5.37 13.05 -2.78
N VAL A 300 -6.30 12.64 -3.64
CA VAL A 300 -6.50 13.24 -4.96
C VAL A 300 -7.77 14.08 -4.96
N LEU A 301 -7.63 15.35 -5.33
CA LEU A 301 -8.73 16.29 -5.51
C LEU A 301 -8.86 16.62 -6.99
N GLY A 302 -10.05 16.44 -7.56
CA GLY A 302 -10.28 16.65 -9.00
C GLY A 302 -9.90 15.47 -9.88
N GLY A 303 -9.83 14.25 -9.31
CA GLY A 303 -9.50 13.02 -10.05
C GLY A 303 -10.52 12.58 -11.12
N THR A 304 -11.68 13.24 -11.23
CA THR A 304 -12.64 13.02 -12.32
C THR A 304 -12.53 14.04 -13.46
N GLY A 305 -11.60 15.01 -13.35
CA GLY A 305 -11.30 15.97 -14.41
C GLY A 305 -10.28 15.42 -15.42
N PHE A 306 -10.04 16.17 -16.50
CA PHE A 306 -9.13 15.76 -17.60
C PHE A 306 -7.78 15.22 -17.13
N ILE A 307 -7.01 16.00 -16.37
CA ILE A 307 -5.68 15.56 -15.90
C ILE A 307 -5.83 14.54 -14.76
N GLY A 308 -6.75 14.80 -13.83
CA GLY A 308 -6.95 13.96 -12.66
C GLY A 308 -7.35 12.52 -12.98
N SER A 309 -8.14 12.28 -14.04
CA SER A 309 -8.54 10.94 -14.43
C SER A 309 -7.39 10.13 -15.00
N HIS A 310 -6.57 10.75 -15.85
CA HIS A 310 -5.34 10.13 -16.38
C HIS A 310 -4.36 9.84 -15.23
N PHE A 311 -4.23 10.78 -14.28
CA PHE A 311 -3.42 10.56 -13.08
C PHE A 311 -3.91 9.38 -12.25
N CYS A 312 -5.20 9.31 -11.90
CA CYS A 312 -5.75 8.20 -11.15
C CYS A 312 -5.59 6.85 -11.87
N GLN A 313 -5.72 6.84 -13.20
CA GLN A 313 -5.53 5.64 -14.00
C GLN A 313 -4.07 5.18 -13.97
N GLN A 314 -3.09 6.06 -14.21
CA GLN A 314 -1.67 5.67 -14.17
C GLN A 314 -1.19 5.34 -12.75
N LEU A 315 -1.66 6.08 -11.74
CA LEU A 315 -1.36 5.81 -10.34
C LEU A 315 -1.75 4.39 -9.92
N SER A 316 -2.79 3.82 -10.54
CA SER A 316 -3.23 2.44 -10.26
C SER A 316 -2.19 1.37 -10.58
N TYR A 317 -1.31 1.65 -11.55
CA TYR A 317 -0.20 0.79 -11.95
C TYR A 317 1.11 1.19 -11.26
N PHE A 318 1.17 2.42 -10.74
CA PHE A 318 2.32 2.98 -10.06
C PHE A 318 2.38 2.50 -8.60
N ASP A 319 3.07 1.38 -8.40
CA ASP A 319 3.33 0.75 -7.10
C ASP A 319 2.09 0.51 -6.21
N PRO A 320 1.17 -0.38 -6.64
CA PRO A 320 -0.11 -0.64 -5.97
C PRO A 320 0.03 -1.23 -4.56
N LYS A 321 1.25 -1.69 -4.19
CA LYS A 321 1.56 -2.25 -2.88
C LYS A 321 2.00 -1.18 -1.89
N GLN A 322 2.53 -0.04 -2.33
CA GLN A 322 3.04 1.04 -1.47
C GLN A 322 2.03 2.14 -1.16
N PHE A 323 1.04 2.38 -2.02
CA PHE A 323 0.11 3.50 -1.86
C PHE A 323 -1.33 3.08 -1.58
N HIS A 324 -2.06 3.93 -0.86
CA HIS A 324 -3.51 3.90 -0.73
C HIS A 324 -4.10 5.23 -1.22
N ILE A 325 -5.11 5.16 -2.08
CA ILE A 325 -5.67 6.35 -2.75
C ILE A 325 -6.94 6.80 -2.03
N HIS A 326 -7.00 8.06 -1.65
CA HIS A 326 -8.19 8.74 -1.16
C HIS A 326 -8.68 9.68 -2.26
N LEU A 327 -9.88 9.45 -2.79
CA LEU A 327 -10.42 10.26 -3.88
C LEU A 327 -11.68 11.00 -3.44
N LEU A 328 -11.70 12.32 -3.55
CA LEU A 328 -12.91 13.12 -3.31
C LEU A 328 -13.64 13.38 -4.63
N ILE A 329 -14.87 12.86 -4.76
CA ILE A 329 -15.73 13.06 -5.94
C ILE A 329 -17.08 13.66 -5.57
N ARG A 330 -17.64 14.45 -6.49
CA ARG A 330 -18.99 15.04 -6.34
C ARG A 330 -20.07 14.15 -6.94
N ASP A 331 -19.77 13.50 -8.05
CA ASP A 331 -20.73 12.79 -8.90
C ASP A 331 -20.41 11.30 -8.88
N GLN A 332 -21.36 10.50 -8.37
CA GLN A 332 -21.22 9.04 -8.24
C GLN A 332 -21.26 8.32 -9.59
N THR A 333 -21.79 8.96 -10.63
CA THR A 333 -21.85 8.36 -11.97
C THR A 333 -20.51 8.41 -12.70
N LYS A 334 -19.57 9.24 -12.20
CA LYS A 334 -18.20 9.36 -12.72
C LYS A 334 -17.20 8.47 -11.98
N VAL A 335 -17.69 7.39 -11.37
CA VAL A 335 -16.82 6.38 -10.78
C VAL A 335 -16.16 5.62 -11.94
N ALA A 336 -14.85 5.84 -12.11
CA ALA A 336 -14.05 5.02 -13.02
C ALA A 336 -13.80 3.65 -12.37
N ASN A 337 -13.29 2.68 -13.15
CA ASN A 337 -12.68 1.47 -12.63
C ASN A 337 -11.40 1.83 -11.85
N TYR A 338 -11.55 2.42 -10.67
CA TYR A 338 -10.45 2.75 -9.78
C TYR A 338 -9.85 1.47 -9.21
N PRO A 339 -8.54 1.43 -8.95
CA PRO A 339 -7.91 0.25 -8.39
C PRO A 339 -8.50 -0.14 -7.03
N ALA A 340 -8.39 -1.43 -6.70
CA ALA A 340 -8.95 -2.03 -5.48
C ALA A 340 -8.49 -1.37 -4.16
N HIS A 341 -7.40 -0.59 -4.18
CA HIS A 341 -6.86 0.15 -3.02
C HIS A 341 -7.24 1.65 -3.03
N THR A 342 -8.46 1.97 -3.50
CA THR A 342 -9.01 3.33 -3.51
C THR A 342 -10.18 3.45 -2.54
N THR A 343 -10.13 4.43 -1.64
CA THR A 343 -11.30 4.88 -0.88
C THR A 343 -11.88 6.13 -1.53
N VAL A 344 -13.14 6.03 -1.95
CA VAL A 344 -13.88 7.14 -2.57
C VAL A 344 -14.73 7.84 -1.52
N TYR A 345 -14.54 9.15 -1.41
CA TYR A 345 -15.34 10.04 -0.57
C TYR A 345 -16.26 10.86 -1.46
N TYR A 346 -17.54 10.93 -1.06
CA TYR A 346 -18.53 11.74 -1.74
C TYR A 346 -18.70 13.08 -1.05
N GLY A 347 -18.49 14.18 -1.79
CA GLY A 347 -18.69 15.52 -1.26
C GLY A 347 -18.10 16.63 -2.12
N ASP A 348 -18.43 17.87 -1.73
CA ASP A 348 -17.92 19.08 -2.39
C ASP A 348 -16.71 19.62 -1.61
N LEU A 349 -15.63 19.98 -2.32
CA LEU A 349 -14.41 20.56 -1.73
C LEU A 349 -14.70 21.75 -0.79
N LYS A 350 -15.74 22.54 -1.08
CA LYS A 350 -16.16 23.69 -0.26
C LYS A 350 -16.60 23.30 1.14
N THR A 351 -17.26 22.14 1.30
CA THR A 351 -17.98 21.76 2.52
C THR A 351 -17.52 20.43 3.12
N PHE A 352 -16.72 19.64 2.40
CA PHE A 352 -16.28 18.32 2.84
C PHE A 352 -15.62 18.39 4.22
N ASN A 353 -16.03 17.49 5.12
CA ASN A 353 -15.46 17.38 6.46
C ASN A 353 -14.19 16.52 6.41
N TRP A 354 -13.03 17.17 6.46
CA TRP A 354 -11.73 16.51 6.36
C TRP A 354 -11.45 15.46 7.44
N ASN A 355 -12.13 15.55 8.60
CA ASN A 355 -12.02 14.53 9.65
C ASN A 355 -12.66 13.19 9.26
N LYS A 356 -13.39 13.12 8.13
CA LYS A 356 -13.91 11.86 7.58
C LYS A 356 -12.87 11.05 6.80
N LEU A 357 -11.69 11.59 6.54
CA LEU A 357 -10.62 10.82 5.93
C LEU A 357 -10.21 9.69 6.88
N HIS A 358 -10.22 8.45 6.39
CA HIS A 358 -9.87 7.27 7.20
C HIS A 358 -8.41 7.33 7.65
N HIS A 359 -7.55 7.93 6.83
CA HIS A 359 -6.14 8.14 7.12
C HIS A 359 -5.73 9.55 6.72
N PHE A 360 -4.75 10.09 7.45
CA PHE A 360 -4.18 11.39 7.14
C PHE A 360 -3.26 11.27 5.92
N PRO A 361 -3.35 12.16 4.92
CA PRO A 361 -2.57 12.02 3.69
C PRO A 361 -1.09 12.35 3.90
N ASP A 362 -0.21 11.54 3.31
CA ASP A 362 1.21 11.86 3.13
C ASP A 362 1.42 12.75 1.90
N TYR A 363 0.60 12.53 0.86
CA TYR A 363 0.61 13.28 -0.38
C TYR A 363 -0.77 13.84 -0.70
N VAL A 364 -0.82 15.05 -1.25
CA VAL A 364 -2.03 15.67 -1.76
C VAL A 364 -1.80 16.12 -3.19
N PHE A 365 -2.51 15.53 -4.15
CA PHE A 365 -2.55 16.00 -5.54
C PHE A 365 -3.83 16.81 -5.76
N HIS A 366 -3.66 18.12 -5.94
CA HIS A 366 -4.77 19.06 -6.06
C HIS A 366 -4.92 19.54 -7.50
N PHE A 367 -5.78 18.84 -8.25
CA PHE A 367 -6.18 19.19 -9.62
C PHE A 367 -7.54 19.92 -9.66
N ALA A 368 -8.19 20.09 -8.51
CA ALA A 368 -9.55 20.59 -8.45
C ALA A 368 -9.58 22.11 -8.61
N ARG A 369 -10.22 22.57 -9.70
CA ARG A 369 -10.62 23.97 -9.86
C ARG A 369 -12.13 24.09 -9.81
N LEU A 370 -12.64 24.94 -8.91
CA LEU A 370 -14.05 25.31 -8.93
C LEU A 370 -14.29 26.16 -10.18
N ASN A 371 -15.03 25.61 -11.13
CA ASN A 371 -15.33 26.26 -12.40
C ASN A 371 -16.69 26.97 -12.36
N SER A 372 -16.88 27.95 -13.25
CA SER A 372 -18.15 28.64 -13.45
C SER A 372 -18.28 29.03 -14.93
N SER A 373 -19.44 28.78 -15.51
CA SER A 373 -19.78 29.22 -16.87
C SER A 373 -20.44 30.60 -16.92
N ALA A 374 -20.62 31.26 -15.78
CA ALA A 374 -21.26 32.58 -15.68
C ALA A 374 -20.27 33.75 -15.95
N GLY A 375 -19.39 33.55 -16.94
CA GLY A 375 -18.37 34.51 -17.36
C GLY A 375 -17.39 34.93 -16.26
N LYS A 376 -16.69 36.05 -16.47
CA LYS A 376 -15.63 36.58 -15.60
C LYS A 376 -16.01 36.70 -14.13
N TRP A 377 -17.20 37.24 -13.83
CA TRP A 377 -17.64 37.43 -12.44
C TRP A 377 -17.96 36.11 -11.75
N GLY A 378 -18.59 35.17 -12.47
CA GLY A 378 -18.81 33.81 -11.99
C GLY A 378 -17.50 33.09 -11.68
N ARG A 379 -16.49 33.21 -12.55
CA ARG A 379 -15.16 32.61 -12.35
C ARG A 379 -14.43 33.22 -11.16
N LYS A 380 -14.47 34.55 -10.99
CA LYS A 380 -13.92 35.23 -9.79
C LYS A 380 -14.61 34.79 -8.50
N LEU A 381 -15.94 34.62 -8.51
CA LEU A 381 -16.67 34.10 -7.36
C LEU A 381 -16.28 32.65 -7.04
N ALA A 382 -16.18 31.80 -8.07
CA ALA A 382 -15.73 30.43 -7.93
C ALA A 382 -14.30 30.36 -7.37
N ALA A 383 -13.41 31.26 -7.79
CA ALA A 383 -12.05 31.39 -7.27
C ALA A 383 -12.03 31.81 -5.79
N ARG A 384 -12.89 32.75 -5.37
CA ARG A 384 -13.04 33.12 -3.94
C ARG A 384 -13.57 31.98 -3.09
N ASN A 385 -14.52 31.20 -3.62
CA ASN A 385 -14.98 29.98 -2.95
C ASN A 385 -13.87 28.92 -2.90
N GLY A 386 -13.04 28.84 -3.93
CA GLY A 386 -11.83 28.02 -3.98
C GLY A 386 -10.83 28.42 -2.90
N LYS A 387 -10.59 29.73 -2.73
CA LYS A 387 -9.76 30.28 -1.64
C LYS A 387 -10.21 29.77 -0.28
N LYS A 388 -11.52 29.89 0.01
CA LYS A 388 -12.12 29.42 1.27
C LYS A 388 -11.95 27.90 1.45
N ALA A 389 -12.20 27.13 0.40
CA ALA A 389 -12.08 25.68 0.43
C ALA A 389 -10.63 25.22 0.66
N ASN A 390 -9.68 25.85 -0.03
CA ASN A 390 -8.25 25.56 0.08
C ASN A 390 -7.69 25.97 1.45
N ASN A 391 -8.15 27.09 2.04
CA ASN A 391 -7.83 27.45 3.43
C ASN A 391 -8.32 26.40 4.44
N ARG A 392 -9.53 25.86 4.25
CA ARG A 392 -10.05 24.77 5.10
C ARG A 392 -9.18 23.52 5.00
N LEU A 393 -8.75 23.15 3.79
CA LEU A 393 -7.84 22.03 3.56
C LEU A 393 -6.48 22.28 4.23
N LEU A 394 -5.85 23.43 3.99
CA LEU A 394 -4.55 23.76 4.58
C LEU A 394 -4.61 23.76 6.11
N LYS A 395 -5.68 24.31 6.72
CA LYS A 395 -5.88 24.25 8.17
C LYS A 395 -5.92 22.80 8.69
N PHE A 396 -6.57 21.90 7.96
CA PHE A 396 -6.58 20.47 8.28
C PHE A 396 -5.19 19.84 8.11
N LEU A 397 -4.49 20.10 7.01
CA LEU A 397 -3.16 19.54 6.74
C LEU A 397 -2.10 20.01 7.75
N LYS A 398 -2.22 21.25 8.25
CA LYS A 398 -1.35 21.81 9.30
C LYS A 398 -1.65 21.27 10.70
N SER A 399 -2.76 20.55 10.91
CA SER A 399 -3.20 20.13 12.25
C SER A 399 -2.47 18.90 12.82
N LYS A 400 -1.68 18.17 12.03
CA LYS A 400 -0.95 16.96 12.46
C LYS A 400 0.56 17.16 12.43
N LYS A 401 1.25 16.43 13.30
CA LYS A 401 2.72 16.33 13.29
C LYS A 401 3.14 15.33 12.21
N GLY A 402 3.81 15.81 11.16
CA GLY A 402 4.29 14.99 10.05
C GLY A 402 4.37 15.81 8.76
N ALA A 403 5.41 15.56 7.95
CA ALA A 403 5.58 16.28 6.70
C ALA A 403 4.52 15.81 5.68
N VAL A 404 3.76 16.74 5.11
CA VAL A 404 2.80 16.45 4.03
C VAL A 404 3.32 17.06 2.74
N GLN A 405 3.41 16.29 1.68
CA GLN A 405 3.72 16.82 0.36
C GLN A 405 2.45 17.23 -0.36
N VAL A 406 2.38 18.48 -0.80
CA VAL A 406 1.23 19.02 -1.53
C VAL A 406 1.68 19.40 -2.93
N ILE A 407 1.10 18.75 -3.93
CA ILE A 407 1.31 19.04 -5.34
C ILE A 407 0.07 19.79 -5.83
N TYR A 408 0.22 21.09 -6.06
CA TYR A 408 -0.85 21.94 -6.56
C TYR A 408 -0.64 22.20 -8.04
N LEU A 409 -1.62 21.83 -8.87
CA LEU A 409 -1.54 22.05 -10.31
C LEU A 409 -2.02 23.47 -10.67
N SER A 410 -1.10 24.25 -11.21
CA SER A 410 -1.27 25.62 -11.69
C SER A 410 -1.06 25.68 -13.21
N GLY A 411 -1.13 26.88 -13.81
CA GLY A 411 -0.95 27.09 -15.24
C GLY A 411 0.01 28.23 -15.56
N SER A 412 0.68 28.14 -16.72
CA SER A 412 1.69 29.10 -17.17
C SER A 412 1.16 30.54 -17.38
N LEU A 413 -0.15 30.71 -17.60
CA LEU A 413 -0.81 32.02 -17.69
C LEU A 413 -0.62 32.88 -16.42
N MET A 414 -0.15 32.29 -15.31
CA MET A 414 0.26 33.02 -14.11
C MET A 414 1.43 33.98 -14.34
N TYR A 415 2.30 33.68 -15.31
CA TYR A 415 3.45 34.54 -15.66
C TYR A 415 3.07 35.73 -16.55
N GLY A 416 1.96 35.65 -17.28
CA GLY A 416 1.57 36.66 -18.25
C GLY A 416 2.20 36.47 -19.63
N ASN A 417 2.12 37.51 -20.45
CA ASN A 417 2.62 37.53 -21.83
C ASN A 417 4.11 37.89 -21.87
N HIS A 418 4.94 36.99 -22.41
CA HIS A 418 6.38 37.17 -22.55
C HIS A 418 6.87 36.60 -23.89
N LEU A 419 7.64 37.38 -24.64
CA LEU A 419 8.32 36.88 -25.85
C LEU A 419 9.57 36.06 -25.50
N ALA A 420 10.25 36.41 -24.41
CA ALA A 420 11.43 35.70 -23.93
C ALA A 420 11.04 34.41 -23.18
N PRO A 421 11.94 33.40 -23.11
CA PRO A 421 11.77 32.25 -22.24
C PRO A 421 11.53 32.66 -20.78
N ILE A 422 10.55 32.02 -20.15
CA ILE A 422 10.20 32.23 -18.74
C ILE A 422 10.55 31.00 -17.91
N THR A 423 11.05 31.21 -16.70
CA THR A 423 11.41 30.14 -15.74
C THR A 423 10.73 30.38 -14.40
N GLU A 424 10.96 29.50 -13.43
CA GLU A 424 10.37 29.57 -12.09
C GLU A 424 10.69 30.89 -11.36
N SER A 425 11.80 31.54 -11.68
CA SER A 425 12.21 32.82 -11.10
C SER A 425 11.46 34.03 -11.67
N THR A 426 10.68 33.85 -12.74
CA THR A 426 9.89 34.93 -13.35
C THR A 426 8.74 35.34 -12.43
N GLY A 427 8.57 36.65 -12.21
CA GLY A 427 7.51 37.19 -11.37
C GLY A 427 6.10 36.87 -11.90
N LEU A 428 5.12 36.88 -10.98
CA LEU A 428 3.72 36.70 -11.34
C LEU A 428 3.14 37.94 -12.04
N ASN A 429 2.55 37.74 -13.21
CA ASN A 429 1.75 38.75 -13.91
C ASN A 429 0.53 38.10 -14.60
N PRO A 430 -0.46 37.60 -13.84
CA PRO A 430 -1.48 36.70 -14.37
C PRO A 430 -2.35 37.35 -15.46
N ILE A 431 -2.58 36.62 -16.56
CA ILE A 431 -3.41 37.04 -17.69
C ILE A 431 -4.55 36.04 -17.96
N SER A 432 -5.53 36.39 -18.80
CA SER A 432 -6.59 35.47 -19.25
C SER A 432 -7.33 34.83 -18.05
N PHE A 433 -7.55 33.51 -18.04
CA PHE A 433 -8.22 32.78 -16.97
C PHE A 433 -7.42 32.84 -15.65
N ALA A 434 -6.10 32.99 -15.69
CA ALA A 434 -5.28 33.03 -14.48
C ALA A 434 -5.62 34.24 -13.59
N LYS A 435 -5.83 35.43 -14.18
CA LYS A 435 -6.26 36.63 -13.41
C LYS A 435 -7.63 36.48 -12.75
N GLU A 436 -8.46 35.57 -13.25
CA GLU A 436 -9.81 35.32 -12.76
C GLU A 436 -9.83 34.21 -11.69
N TYR A 437 -8.84 33.31 -11.71
CA TYR A 437 -8.73 32.17 -10.81
C TYR A 437 -7.64 32.27 -9.73
N ILE A 438 -6.70 33.22 -9.82
CA ILE A 438 -5.55 33.35 -8.90
C ILE A 438 -5.95 33.32 -7.42
N ALA A 439 -7.11 33.86 -7.05
CA ALA A 439 -7.58 33.85 -5.67
C ALA A 439 -7.62 32.44 -5.04
N ALA A 440 -7.86 31.39 -5.85
CA ALA A 440 -7.87 30.00 -5.37
C ALA A 440 -6.46 29.43 -5.16
N GLU A 441 -5.44 29.94 -5.86
CA GLU A 441 -4.04 29.53 -5.73
C GLU A 441 -3.33 30.23 -4.57
N MET A 442 -3.71 31.49 -4.28
CA MET A 442 -3.09 32.32 -3.22
C MET A 442 -2.85 31.59 -1.87
N PRO A 443 -3.78 30.78 -1.33
CA PRO A 443 -3.52 30.02 -0.10
C PRO A 443 -2.28 29.14 -0.13
N PHE A 444 -1.98 28.52 -1.28
CA PHE A 444 -0.82 27.64 -1.43
C PHE A 444 0.48 28.45 -1.61
N LEU A 445 0.43 29.57 -2.35
CA LEU A 445 1.56 30.50 -2.45
C LEU A 445 1.93 31.11 -1.09
N GLU A 446 0.93 31.47 -0.28
CA GLU A 446 1.11 31.97 1.08
C GLU A 446 1.69 30.87 1.99
N ALA A 447 1.07 29.68 1.99
CA ALA A 447 1.50 28.57 2.85
C ALA A 447 2.87 27.98 2.48
N GLN A 448 3.33 28.12 1.24
CA GLN A 448 4.66 27.66 0.80
C GLN A 448 5.78 28.50 1.44
N LYS A 449 5.53 29.78 1.74
CA LYS A 449 6.49 30.70 2.37
C LYS A 449 6.56 30.58 3.89
N GLU A 450 5.57 29.94 4.50
CA GLU A 450 5.49 29.78 5.94
C GLU A 450 6.36 28.60 6.44
N VAL A 451 6.92 28.73 7.64
CA VAL A 451 7.54 27.60 8.33
C VAL A 451 6.43 26.69 8.87
N ASN A 452 6.13 25.61 8.16
CA ASN A 452 5.13 24.63 8.55
C ASN A 452 5.52 23.21 8.10
N ASN A 453 4.66 22.23 8.37
CA ASN A 453 4.87 20.83 8.03
C ASN A 453 4.55 20.50 6.55
N LEU A 454 4.14 21.46 5.74
CA LEU A 454 3.76 21.25 4.35
C LEU A 454 4.97 21.48 3.44
N LYS A 455 5.23 20.53 2.56
CA LYS A 455 6.15 20.67 1.42
C LYS A 455 5.30 20.92 0.19
N ILE A 456 5.09 22.19 -0.15
CA ILE A 456 4.19 22.58 -1.24
C ILE A 456 5.01 22.75 -2.52
N THR A 457 4.67 21.98 -3.54
CA THR A 457 5.14 22.15 -4.92
C THR A 457 4.00 22.74 -5.75
N LEU A 458 4.20 23.92 -6.33
CA LEU A 458 3.29 24.45 -7.34
C LEU A 458 3.79 24.02 -8.72
N VAL A 459 3.00 23.26 -9.45
CA VAL A 459 3.36 22.75 -10.78
C VAL A 459 2.68 23.60 -11.83
N ARG A 460 3.44 24.42 -12.57
CA ARG A 460 2.90 25.25 -13.65
C ARG A 460 3.10 24.55 -14.98
N VAL A 461 1.98 24.30 -15.67
CA VAL A 461 1.96 23.63 -16.96
C VAL A 461 1.46 24.57 -18.06
N PRO A 462 1.91 24.40 -19.32
CA PRO A 462 1.47 25.20 -20.44
C PRO A 462 0.21 24.56 -21.06
N TRP A 463 0.06 24.60 -22.38
CA TRP A 463 -1.06 23.97 -23.07
C TRP A 463 -0.95 22.44 -22.97
N VAL A 464 -1.71 21.85 -22.05
CA VAL A 464 -1.78 20.40 -21.89
C VAL A 464 -2.62 19.78 -23.01
N LEU A 465 -1.98 19.01 -23.89
CA LEU A 465 -2.63 18.35 -25.02
C LEU A 465 -3.08 16.93 -24.62
N GLY A 466 -4.30 16.55 -25.02
CA GLY A 466 -4.84 15.22 -24.75
C GLY A 466 -6.33 15.14 -25.01
N ASN A 467 -6.88 13.92 -25.05
CA ASN A 467 -8.31 13.73 -25.25
C ASN A 467 -9.11 14.28 -24.05
N GLY A 468 -10.05 15.20 -24.31
CA GLY A 468 -10.80 15.90 -23.26
C GLY A 468 -10.19 17.23 -22.80
N SER A 469 -9.10 17.69 -23.44
CA SER A 469 -8.53 19.03 -23.21
C SER A 469 -9.30 20.14 -23.95
N TRP A 470 -8.79 21.38 -23.83
CA TRP A 470 -9.22 22.56 -24.59
C TRP A 470 -9.27 22.30 -26.11
N PHE A 471 -8.44 21.39 -26.62
CA PHE A 471 -8.36 21.04 -28.03
C PHE A 471 -9.73 20.60 -28.58
N SER A 472 -10.54 19.93 -27.77
CA SER A 472 -11.87 19.48 -28.19
C SER A 472 -12.79 20.64 -28.57
N ALA A 473 -12.82 21.69 -27.73
CA ALA A 473 -13.74 22.82 -27.89
C ALA A 473 -13.31 23.78 -29.01
N PHE A 474 -12.00 23.97 -29.20
CA PHE A 474 -11.49 24.95 -30.16
C PHE A 474 -11.16 24.32 -31.52
N PHE A 475 -10.52 23.15 -31.55
CA PHE A 475 -10.08 22.54 -32.80
C PHE A 475 -11.01 21.42 -33.25
N LYS A 476 -11.20 20.40 -32.41
CA LYS A 476 -11.88 19.15 -32.79
C LYS A 476 -13.31 19.38 -33.31
N GLN A 477 -14.11 20.17 -32.60
CA GLN A 477 -15.49 20.46 -33.00
C GLN A 477 -15.58 21.27 -34.29
N HIS A 478 -14.68 22.25 -34.49
CA HIS A 478 -14.63 23.04 -35.72
C HIS A 478 -14.26 22.16 -36.92
N ILE A 479 -13.21 21.34 -36.78
CA ILE A 479 -12.75 20.42 -37.83
C ILE A 479 -13.86 19.45 -38.22
N ALA A 480 -14.53 18.85 -37.23
CA ALA A 480 -15.63 17.91 -37.49
C ALA A 480 -16.80 18.56 -38.23
N LYS A 481 -17.13 19.82 -37.90
CA LYS A 481 -18.28 20.54 -38.45
C LYS A 481 -18.00 21.19 -39.81
N HIS A 482 -16.85 21.83 -39.95
CA HIS A 482 -16.52 22.70 -41.08
C HIS A 482 -15.55 22.06 -42.06
N ARG A 483 -14.92 20.92 -41.70
CA ARG A 483 -13.87 20.27 -42.49
C ARG A 483 -12.70 21.22 -42.82
N GLN A 484 -12.38 22.10 -41.87
CA GLN A 484 -11.25 23.02 -41.93
C GLN A 484 -10.59 23.11 -40.56
N VAL A 485 -9.30 23.43 -40.50
CA VAL A 485 -8.57 23.61 -39.24
C VAL A 485 -8.55 25.08 -38.85
N PRO A 486 -9.10 25.47 -37.68
CA PRO A 486 -9.16 26.88 -37.30
C PRO A 486 -7.78 27.40 -36.88
N GLN A 487 -7.37 28.53 -37.44
CA GLN A 487 -6.29 29.39 -36.95
C GLN A 487 -6.91 30.62 -36.30
N TYR A 488 -6.51 30.94 -35.08
CA TYR A 488 -7.05 32.06 -34.30
C TYR A 488 -6.12 33.27 -34.36
N GLY A 489 -6.61 34.39 -34.88
CA GLY A 489 -5.81 35.59 -35.08
C GLY A 489 -4.72 35.38 -36.15
N ASN A 490 -3.55 36.00 -35.97
CA ASN A 490 -2.44 35.89 -36.94
C ASN A 490 -1.59 34.62 -36.77
N GLY A 491 -1.85 33.80 -35.75
CA GLY A 491 -1.14 32.56 -35.45
C GLY A 491 0.31 32.70 -34.98
N GLN A 492 0.83 33.92 -34.78
CA GLN A 492 2.23 34.16 -34.43
C GLN A 492 2.52 34.02 -32.93
N ASN A 493 1.50 33.77 -32.11
CA ASN A 493 1.68 33.63 -30.67
C ASN A 493 2.48 32.36 -30.33
N ILE A 494 3.43 32.49 -29.41
CA ILE A 494 4.31 31.38 -28.96
C ILE A 494 3.57 30.52 -27.95
N MET A 495 3.49 29.21 -28.24
CA MET A 495 2.81 28.21 -27.45
C MET A 495 3.78 27.11 -27.00
N SER A 496 3.89 26.94 -25.68
CA SER A 496 4.53 25.77 -25.10
C SER A 496 3.51 24.65 -24.88
N PHE A 497 3.96 23.40 -24.94
CA PHE A 497 3.10 22.22 -24.85
C PHE A 497 3.62 21.19 -23.86
N ILE A 498 2.70 20.35 -23.37
CA ILE A 498 2.98 19.08 -22.72
C ILE A 498 1.83 18.12 -23.01
N THR A 499 2.06 16.84 -23.29
CA THR A 499 0.95 15.87 -23.38
C THR A 499 0.44 15.50 -21.99
N VAL A 500 -0.82 15.10 -21.88
CA VAL A 500 -1.40 14.65 -20.60
C VAL A 500 -0.67 13.42 -20.06
N ASN A 501 -0.19 12.54 -20.92
CA ASN A 501 0.53 11.33 -20.53
C ASN A 501 1.89 11.66 -19.90
N ASP A 502 2.68 12.52 -20.54
CA ASP A 502 3.99 12.92 -20.01
C ASP A 502 3.85 13.81 -18.77
N LEU A 503 2.83 14.66 -18.73
CA LEU A 503 2.51 15.43 -17.53
C LEU A 503 2.22 14.49 -16.35
N VAL A 504 1.38 13.47 -16.54
CA VAL A 504 1.07 12.52 -15.47
C VAL A 504 2.31 11.73 -15.05
N ALA A 505 3.16 11.30 -16.00
CA ALA A 505 4.42 10.63 -15.67
C ALA A 505 5.33 11.53 -14.79
N CYS A 506 5.46 12.81 -15.13
CA CYS A 506 6.19 13.77 -14.31
C CYS A 506 5.54 13.95 -12.92
N LEU A 507 4.21 14.07 -12.86
CA LEU A 507 3.47 14.21 -11.60
C LEU A 507 3.65 13.00 -10.68
N LEU A 508 3.70 11.78 -11.21
CA LEU A 508 3.97 10.57 -10.43
C LEU A 508 5.40 10.57 -9.88
N ASN A 509 6.38 11.02 -10.67
CA ASN A 509 7.77 11.10 -10.21
C ASN A 509 7.97 12.12 -9.06
N LEU A 510 7.10 13.14 -8.94
CA LEU A 510 7.13 14.05 -7.78
C LEU A 510 6.95 13.36 -6.44
N ILE A 511 6.36 12.16 -6.40
CA ILE A 511 6.23 11.33 -5.17
C ILE A 511 7.62 11.01 -4.58
N HIS A 512 8.63 10.85 -5.45
CA HIS A 512 10.01 10.56 -5.08
C HIS A 512 10.90 11.81 -4.99
N HIS A 513 10.50 12.91 -5.65
CA HIS A 513 11.24 14.17 -5.72
C HIS A 513 10.43 15.35 -5.15
N PRO A 514 10.30 15.47 -3.82
CA PRO A 514 9.54 16.55 -3.21
C PRO A 514 10.25 17.90 -3.28
N TYR A 515 9.86 18.74 -4.24
CA TYR A 515 10.23 20.15 -4.25
C TYR A 515 9.45 20.95 -3.19
N LYS A 516 10.03 22.05 -2.74
CA LYS A 516 9.38 23.00 -1.83
C LYS A 516 9.06 24.35 -2.50
N ASP A 517 9.17 24.41 -3.82
CA ASP A 517 9.01 25.63 -4.60
C ASP A 517 8.09 25.40 -5.81
N THR A 518 7.93 26.41 -6.64
CA THR A 518 7.29 26.29 -7.96
C THR A 518 8.21 25.53 -8.91
N ILE A 519 7.62 24.68 -9.77
CA ILE A 519 8.30 24.04 -10.90
C ILE A 519 7.47 24.21 -12.17
N ASN A 520 8.15 24.37 -13.30
CA ASN A 520 7.54 24.37 -14.62
C ASN A 520 7.70 23.00 -15.28
N LEU A 521 6.65 22.48 -15.90
CA LEU A 521 6.71 21.25 -16.71
C LEU A 521 6.25 21.55 -18.13
N SER A 522 7.17 21.48 -19.08
CA SER A 522 6.95 21.73 -20.50
C SER A 522 8.00 21.00 -21.34
N TYR A 523 7.67 20.69 -22.59
CA TYR A 523 8.70 20.38 -23.58
C TYR A 523 9.62 21.58 -23.82
N ALA A 524 10.86 21.30 -24.25
CA ALA A 524 11.92 22.30 -24.33
C ALA A 524 11.73 23.36 -25.42
N THR A 525 11.10 22.99 -26.54
CA THR A 525 10.92 23.88 -27.70
C THR A 525 9.45 24.29 -27.79
N PRO A 526 9.09 25.58 -27.89
CA PRO A 526 7.72 26.00 -28.18
C PRO A 526 7.43 25.97 -29.70
N LEU A 527 6.17 26.12 -30.09
CA LEU A 527 5.74 26.34 -31.48
C LEU A 527 4.96 27.65 -31.59
N THR A 528 4.89 28.23 -32.78
CA THR A 528 3.83 29.21 -33.04
C THR A 528 2.49 28.49 -33.16
N GLN A 529 1.39 29.21 -32.95
CA GLN A 529 0.07 28.65 -33.21
C GLN A 529 -0.08 28.24 -34.68
N SER A 530 0.49 29.01 -35.62
CA SER A 530 0.52 28.65 -37.05
C SER A 530 1.21 27.31 -37.30
N ASP A 531 2.37 27.05 -36.68
CA ASP A 531 3.07 25.77 -36.84
C ASP A 531 2.24 24.62 -36.26
N PHE A 532 1.64 24.82 -35.09
CA PHE A 532 0.74 23.83 -34.49
C PHE A 532 -0.50 23.56 -35.36
N VAL A 533 -1.11 24.59 -35.93
CA VAL A 533 -2.23 24.48 -36.88
C VAL A 533 -1.81 23.71 -38.14
N GLN A 534 -0.61 23.96 -38.66
CA GLN A 534 -0.09 23.22 -39.81
C GLN A 534 0.08 21.73 -39.50
N LEU A 535 0.59 21.37 -38.32
CA LEU A 535 0.68 19.96 -37.89
C LEU A 535 -0.70 19.28 -37.89
N ILE A 536 -1.72 19.98 -37.38
CA ILE A 536 -3.10 19.46 -37.41
C ILE A 536 -3.59 19.32 -38.85
N ALA A 537 -3.45 20.37 -39.67
CA ALA A 537 -3.91 20.40 -41.06
C ALA A 537 -3.29 19.28 -41.91
N GLN A 538 -2.00 19.03 -41.74
CA GLN A 538 -1.30 17.91 -42.37
C GLN A 538 -1.86 16.56 -41.88
N LYS A 539 -2.11 16.43 -40.57
CA LYS A 539 -2.62 15.19 -39.98
C LYS A 539 -4.01 14.79 -40.49
N VAL A 540 -4.91 15.76 -40.67
CA VAL A 540 -6.29 15.51 -41.16
C VAL A 540 -6.47 15.75 -42.65
N ASN A 541 -5.45 16.26 -43.34
CA ASN A 541 -5.49 16.66 -44.74
C ASN A 541 -6.66 17.62 -45.06
N LEU A 542 -6.77 18.71 -44.30
CA LEU A 542 -7.82 19.73 -44.45
C LEU A 542 -7.22 21.14 -44.52
N PRO A 543 -7.86 22.07 -45.24
CA PRO A 543 -7.38 23.44 -45.34
C PRO A 543 -7.54 24.21 -44.02
N ILE A 544 -6.75 25.28 -43.88
CA ILE A 544 -6.79 26.17 -42.71
C ILE A 544 -7.89 27.23 -42.90
N ASP A 545 -8.64 27.51 -41.83
CA ASP A 545 -9.68 28.54 -41.74
C ASP A 545 -9.25 29.64 -40.76
N GLN A 546 -9.27 30.90 -41.20
CA GLN A 546 -8.80 32.03 -40.39
C GLN A 546 -9.96 32.58 -39.55
N ILE A 547 -9.81 32.50 -38.23
CA ILE A 547 -10.83 32.91 -37.25
C ILE A 547 -10.41 34.21 -36.55
N PRO A 548 -11.10 35.33 -36.79
CA PRO A 548 -10.89 36.57 -36.05
C PRO A 548 -11.28 36.43 -34.56
N LEU A 549 -10.41 36.89 -33.66
CA LEU A 549 -10.60 36.76 -32.21
C LEU A 549 -11.52 37.82 -31.59
N GLU A 550 -11.34 39.10 -31.93
CA GLU A 550 -11.87 40.27 -31.21
C GLU A 550 -13.41 40.35 -31.13
N LYS A 551 -14.14 39.68 -32.03
CA LYS A 551 -15.61 39.75 -32.11
C LYS A 551 -16.32 38.42 -31.78
N SER A 552 -15.56 37.33 -31.68
CA SER A 552 -16.12 35.97 -31.66
C SER A 552 -16.01 35.31 -30.28
N PHE A 553 -15.14 35.81 -29.40
CA PHE A 553 -14.82 35.17 -28.13
C PHE A 553 -14.81 36.13 -26.95
N GLU A 554 -15.00 35.59 -25.74
CA GLU A 554 -14.81 36.37 -24.52
C GLU A 554 -13.34 36.80 -24.37
N ARG A 555 -13.13 37.95 -23.73
CA ARG A 555 -11.78 38.52 -23.54
C ARG A 555 -10.76 37.56 -22.93
N ALA A 556 -11.17 36.66 -22.03
CA ALA A 556 -10.24 35.68 -21.44
C ALA A 556 -9.72 34.67 -22.49
N ILE A 557 -10.56 34.24 -23.43
CA ILE A 557 -10.17 33.36 -24.54
C ILE A 557 -9.26 34.11 -25.50
N VAL A 558 -9.63 35.33 -25.89
CA VAL A 558 -8.80 36.19 -26.76
C VAL A 558 -7.40 36.36 -26.16
N GLU A 559 -7.32 36.77 -24.90
CA GLU A 559 -6.04 36.91 -24.19
C GLU A 559 -5.26 35.59 -24.09
N ALA A 560 -5.92 34.41 -24.06
CA ALA A 560 -5.21 33.13 -24.06
C ALA A 560 -4.53 32.84 -25.41
N PHE A 561 -5.24 33.12 -26.52
CA PHE A 561 -4.75 32.88 -27.88
C PHE A 561 -3.80 33.97 -28.39
N GLU A 562 -3.76 35.14 -27.78
CA GLU A 562 -2.80 36.21 -28.10
C GLU A 562 -1.53 36.17 -27.22
N CYS A 563 -1.56 35.42 -26.12
CA CYS A 563 -0.45 35.36 -25.17
C CYS A 563 0.72 34.53 -25.72
N ASN A 564 1.93 35.05 -25.53
CA ASN A 564 3.20 34.39 -25.80
C ASN A 564 3.71 33.79 -24.50
N ILE A 565 3.94 32.48 -24.50
CA ILE A 565 4.52 31.75 -23.37
C ILE A 565 5.51 30.73 -23.92
N ASN A 566 6.80 31.05 -23.77
CA ASN A 566 7.91 30.10 -23.92
C ASN A 566 8.30 29.58 -22.53
N LEU A 567 7.65 28.53 -22.05
CA LEU A 567 7.80 28.00 -20.71
C LEU A 567 9.03 27.09 -20.64
N SER A 568 10.02 27.51 -19.85
CA SER A 568 11.24 26.76 -19.56
C SER A 568 11.31 26.41 -18.07
N SER A 569 12.19 25.47 -17.71
CA SER A 569 12.43 25.08 -16.33
C SER A 569 13.91 25.18 -15.99
N ASN A 570 14.21 25.64 -14.77
CA ASN A 570 15.54 25.57 -14.17
C ASN A 570 15.84 24.16 -13.63
N TYR A 571 14.86 23.26 -13.59
CA TYR A 571 14.99 21.89 -13.12
C TYR A 571 15.14 20.92 -14.28
N THR A 572 16.00 19.92 -14.11
CA THR A 572 16.33 18.92 -15.15
C THR A 572 15.91 17.50 -14.78
N ASP A 573 15.35 17.28 -13.59
CA ASP A 573 14.94 15.96 -13.10
C ASP A 573 13.89 15.26 -14.00
N PHE A 574 13.17 16.03 -14.82
CA PHE A 574 12.15 15.54 -15.74
C PHE A 574 12.63 15.49 -17.21
N ASP A 575 13.87 15.88 -17.49
CA ASP A 575 14.46 15.78 -18.84
C ASP A 575 14.37 14.37 -19.44
N PRO A 576 14.57 13.28 -18.66
CA PRO A 576 14.41 11.93 -19.17
C PRO A 576 13.00 11.62 -19.66
N ILE A 577 11.99 12.43 -19.37
CA ILE A 577 10.63 12.31 -19.92
C ILE A 577 10.43 13.36 -21.02
N LEU A 578 10.77 14.62 -20.71
CA LEU A 578 10.41 15.80 -21.52
C LEU A 578 11.34 16.06 -22.70
N LYS A 579 12.49 15.37 -22.79
CA LYS A 579 13.47 15.54 -23.88
C LYS A 579 13.76 14.25 -24.65
N GLN A 580 12.95 13.20 -24.47
CA GLN A 580 13.16 11.92 -25.15
C GLN A 580 12.98 11.99 -26.67
N GLN A 581 12.09 12.87 -27.15
CA GLN A 581 11.69 12.98 -28.53
C GLN A 581 11.56 14.45 -28.96
N GLN A 582 11.64 14.69 -30.26
CA GLN A 582 11.33 16.00 -30.83
C GLN A 582 9.85 16.34 -30.61
N LEU A 583 9.55 17.62 -30.35
CA LEU A 583 8.20 18.05 -29.99
C LEU A 583 7.17 17.65 -31.05
N GLU A 584 7.48 17.91 -32.31
CA GLU A 584 6.60 17.67 -33.46
C GLU A 584 6.16 16.20 -33.50
N VAL A 585 7.10 15.27 -33.28
CA VAL A 585 6.83 13.83 -33.24
C VAL A 585 5.86 13.47 -32.11
N VAL A 586 6.07 14.03 -30.92
CA VAL A 586 5.20 13.79 -29.75
C VAL A 586 3.80 14.34 -29.99
N LEU A 587 3.70 15.55 -30.54
CA LEU A 587 2.42 16.17 -30.86
C LEU A 587 1.69 15.40 -31.97
N GLU A 588 2.37 14.95 -33.02
CA GLU A 588 1.77 14.16 -34.10
C GLU A 588 1.19 12.82 -33.63
N GLN A 589 1.87 12.16 -32.68
CA GLN A 589 1.38 10.93 -32.06
C GLN A 589 0.11 11.19 -31.26
N GLU A 590 0.14 12.20 -30.37
CA GLU A 590 -1.01 12.55 -29.54
C GLU A 590 -2.19 13.06 -30.38
N LEU A 591 -1.93 13.88 -31.42
CA LEU A 591 -2.95 14.33 -32.38
C LEU A 591 -3.60 13.15 -33.10
N GLY A 592 -2.82 12.13 -33.47
CA GLY A 592 -3.36 10.89 -34.06
C GLY A 592 -4.36 10.18 -33.16
N LEU A 593 -4.19 10.25 -31.84
CA LEU A 593 -5.14 9.70 -30.88
C LEU A 593 -6.37 10.60 -30.72
N ILE A 594 -6.17 11.92 -30.59
CA ILE A 594 -7.26 12.88 -30.32
C ILE A 594 -8.19 13.04 -31.52
N LEU A 595 -7.63 13.04 -32.74
CA LEU A 595 -8.35 13.25 -33.99
C LEU A 595 -8.90 11.95 -34.60
N LYS A 596 -8.68 10.81 -33.93
CA LYS A 596 -9.23 9.52 -34.36
C LYS A 596 -10.75 9.64 -34.56
N ASN A 597 -11.22 9.23 -35.75
CA ASN A 597 -12.62 9.26 -36.21
C ASN A 597 -13.17 10.64 -36.63
N ILE A 598 -12.29 11.60 -36.94
CA ILE A 598 -12.60 12.80 -37.74
C ILE A 598 -12.03 12.59 -39.14
#